data_AF-A0A2T6BYX5-F1
#
_entry.id   AF-A0A2T6BYX5-F1
#
_cell.length_a   1.000
_cell.length_b   1.000
_cell.length_c   1.000
_cell.angle_alpha   90.00
_cell.angle_beta   90.00
_cell.angle_gamma   90.00
#
_symmetry.space_group_name_H-M   'P 1'
#
loop_
_entity.id
_entity.type
_entity.pdbx_description
1 polymer ?
#
loop_
_entity_poly.entity_id
_entity_poly.type
_entity_poly.pdbx_seq_one_letter_code
_entity_poly.pdbx_strand_id
1 'polypeptide(L)'
;MIYKNHSIYSLVFALLLIIISCETAQKVPKTSIQFEIVENGLSQTEKKRGIENLKKRLETLGVQNVEITERQGQKVTFTYEGNIKRPTFDKAFSVAGKLGFYEVCLEKKTLIEYLGDLRKVASDSDTLAKTADTKEDVDALYGITFVHSRGPIFGVIPEENIKKIRPLLEKGAFYYAAQKKHIQFLLGKKDTKGNYDVYVVYTDKNGKSALDGSYVEAAAAEKSRYFDGYSVNIQMNEEGAKIWGKLTGHVYETRGNIAVVLDNIVYSAPGVVSGAITGGRAEIQGDFTKEEAAVLATAIRSGNIPKMEIISVTTLKPY
;
A
#
# COMPACT_ATOMS: atom_id res chain seq x y z
N MET A 1 -56.76 51.99 1.24
CA MET A 1 -55.82 52.13 0.09
C MET A 1 -54.37 52.06 0.57
N ILE A 2 -53.97 51.02 1.33
CA ILE A 2 -52.65 50.99 2.03
C ILE A 2 -51.88 49.65 1.85
N TYR A 3 -52.43 48.66 1.13
CA TYR A 3 -51.82 47.31 1.06
C TYR A 3 -50.87 47.03 -0.12
N LYS A 4 -50.55 48.02 -0.96
CA LYS A 4 -49.76 47.81 -2.20
C LYS A 4 -48.27 48.17 -2.11
N ASN A 5 -47.81 48.83 -1.05
CA ASN A 5 -46.40 49.28 -0.95
C ASN A 5 -45.46 48.28 -0.27
N HIS A 6 -45.92 47.35 0.59
CA HIS A 6 -45.02 46.44 1.30
C HIS A 6 -44.41 45.32 0.43
N SER A 7 -45.08 44.93 -0.66
CA SER A 7 -44.61 43.84 -1.54
C SER A 7 -43.38 44.23 -2.37
N ILE A 8 -43.23 45.52 -2.70
CA ILE A 8 -42.11 46.01 -3.54
C ILE A 8 -40.84 46.12 -2.68
N TYR A 9 -40.93 46.61 -1.44
CA TYR A 9 -39.76 46.69 -0.55
C TYR A 9 -39.22 45.31 -0.15
N SER A 10 -40.08 44.30 0.00
CA SER A 10 -39.64 42.92 0.31
C SER A 10 -38.87 42.27 -0.85
N LEU A 11 -39.32 42.50 -2.09
CA LEU A 11 -38.63 42.03 -3.31
C LEU A 11 -37.31 42.77 -3.56
N VAL A 12 -37.26 44.09 -3.29
CA VAL A 12 -36.04 44.89 -3.42
C VAL A 12 -35.02 44.53 -2.33
N PHE A 13 -35.45 44.24 -1.10
CA PHE A 13 -34.55 43.80 -0.01
C PHE A 13 -34.02 42.38 -0.25
N ALA A 14 -34.83 41.48 -0.80
CA ALA A 14 -34.38 40.15 -1.23
C ALA A 14 -33.38 40.22 -2.41
N LEU A 15 -33.60 41.10 -3.39
CA LEU A 15 -32.63 41.32 -4.47
C LEU A 15 -31.34 41.98 -3.98
N LEU A 16 -31.40 42.94 -3.04
CA LEU A 16 -30.22 43.54 -2.42
C LEU A 16 -29.41 42.52 -1.61
N LEU A 17 -30.08 41.58 -0.92
CA LEU A 17 -29.39 40.46 -0.25
C LEU A 17 -28.74 39.48 -1.22
N ILE A 18 -29.31 39.28 -2.42
CA ILE A 18 -28.69 38.45 -3.47
C ILE A 18 -27.46 39.17 -4.08
N ILE A 19 -27.50 40.49 -4.23
CA ILE A 19 -26.37 41.27 -4.76
C ILE A 19 -25.23 41.37 -3.72
N ILE A 20 -25.54 41.54 -2.43
CA ILE A 20 -24.52 41.54 -1.35
C ILE A 20 -23.92 40.13 -1.15
N SER A 21 -24.70 39.07 -1.42
CA SER A 21 -24.20 37.68 -1.39
C SER A 21 -23.32 37.31 -2.59
N CYS A 22 -23.25 38.15 -3.63
CA CYS A 22 -22.43 37.91 -4.82
C CYS A 22 -21.04 38.59 -4.74
N GLU A 23 -20.79 39.43 -3.73
CA GLU A 23 -19.58 40.28 -3.66
C GLU A 23 -18.53 39.81 -2.65
N THR A 24 -18.74 38.66 -2.00
CA THR A 24 -17.71 38.02 -1.14
C THR A 24 -17.56 36.52 -1.40
N ALA A 25 -17.60 36.09 -2.66
CA ALA A 25 -17.01 34.80 -3.04
C ALA A 25 -15.48 34.92 -2.90
N GLN A 26 -14.96 34.65 -1.70
CA GLN A 26 -13.53 34.58 -1.45
C GLN A 26 -12.91 33.56 -2.40
N LYS A 27 -12.23 34.04 -3.46
CA LYS A 27 -11.64 33.19 -4.49
C LYS A 27 -10.67 32.21 -3.82
N VAL A 28 -11.01 30.92 -3.89
CA VAL A 28 -10.16 29.86 -3.36
C VAL A 28 -8.81 29.90 -4.11
N PRO A 29 -7.66 29.89 -3.40
CA PRO A 29 -6.37 29.94 -4.07
C PRO A 29 -6.21 28.71 -4.97
N LYS A 30 -5.76 28.95 -6.20
CA LYS A 30 -5.37 27.89 -7.13
C LYS A 30 -3.92 27.51 -6.84
N THR A 31 -3.62 26.22 -6.78
CA THR A 31 -2.26 25.70 -6.62
C THR A 31 -1.95 24.80 -7.80
N SER A 32 -0.73 24.96 -8.35
CA SER A 32 -0.17 24.04 -9.34
C SER A 32 0.96 23.24 -8.70
N ILE A 33 0.91 21.91 -8.83
CA ILE A 33 1.99 21.00 -8.43
C ILE A 33 2.43 20.21 -9.65
N GLN A 34 3.73 20.23 -9.92
CA GLN A 34 4.35 19.40 -10.94
C GLN A 34 5.09 18.23 -10.31
N PHE A 35 4.81 17.03 -10.80
CA PHE A 35 5.49 15.80 -10.44
C PHE A 35 6.30 15.27 -11.63
N GLU A 36 7.40 14.57 -11.33
CA GLU A 36 8.12 13.73 -12.27
C GLU A 36 8.06 12.28 -11.80
N ILE A 37 7.56 11.39 -12.65
CA ILE A 37 7.55 9.94 -12.40
C ILE A 37 8.97 9.44 -12.61
N VAL A 38 9.63 9.00 -11.54
CA VAL A 38 11.02 8.50 -11.56
C VAL A 38 11.11 6.96 -11.58
N GLU A 39 9.97 6.29 -11.75
CA GLU A 39 9.89 4.84 -11.81
C GLU A 39 10.09 4.31 -13.24
N ASN A 40 11.14 3.50 -13.40
CA ASN A 40 11.48 2.88 -14.68
C ASN A 40 10.64 1.63 -14.96
N GLY A 41 10.44 1.30 -16.24
CA GLY A 41 9.80 0.05 -16.66
C GLY A 41 8.27 0.02 -16.60
N LEU A 42 7.62 1.13 -16.20
CA LEU A 42 6.16 1.21 -16.20
C LEU A 42 5.58 1.21 -17.62
N SER A 43 4.58 0.37 -17.86
CA SER A 43 3.77 0.41 -19.08
C SER A 43 2.95 1.70 -19.16
N GLN A 44 2.50 2.06 -20.37
CA GLN A 44 1.63 3.24 -20.55
C GLN A 44 0.32 3.14 -19.77
N THR A 45 -0.22 1.92 -19.62
CA THR A 45 -1.42 1.67 -18.81
C THR A 45 -1.17 1.91 -17.33
N GLU A 46 -0.02 1.45 -16.80
CA GLU A 46 0.36 1.66 -15.40
C GLU A 46 0.60 3.14 -15.11
N LYS A 47 1.28 3.86 -16.02
CA LYS A 47 1.46 5.32 -15.90
C LYS A 47 0.12 6.04 -15.86
N LYS A 48 -0.79 5.73 -16.80
CA LYS A 48 -2.13 6.33 -16.84
C LYS A 48 -2.88 6.06 -15.53
N ARG A 49 -2.91 4.81 -15.07
CA ARG A 49 -3.57 4.43 -13.80
C ARG A 49 -2.95 5.14 -12.60
N GLY A 50 -1.62 5.24 -12.54
CA GLY A 50 -0.89 5.95 -11.49
C GLY A 50 -1.25 7.43 -11.40
N ILE A 51 -1.37 8.10 -12.55
CA ILE A 51 -1.80 9.51 -12.64
C ILE A 51 -3.24 9.69 -12.14
N GLU A 52 -4.15 8.79 -12.51
CA GLU A 52 -5.53 8.85 -12.00
C GLU A 52 -5.61 8.56 -10.49
N ASN A 53 -4.79 7.64 -9.97
CA ASN A 53 -4.71 7.35 -8.54
C ASN A 53 -4.15 8.55 -7.74
N LEU A 54 -3.17 9.25 -8.30
CA LEU A 54 -2.65 10.51 -7.76
C LEU A 54 -3.72 11.60 -7.71
N LYS A 55 -4.51 11.76 -8.79
CA LYS A 55 -5.68 12.67 -8.81
C LYS A 55 -6.64 12.36 -7.67
N LYS A 56 -7.07 11.11 -7.55
CA LYS A 56 -7.97 10.66 -6.46
C LYS A 56 -7.38 10.97 -5.09
N ARG A 57 -6.09 10.72 -4.89
CA ARG A 57 -5.42 10.99 -3.60
C ARG A 57 -5.41 12.47 -3.26
N LEU A 58 -5.12 13.35 -4.24
CA LEU A 58 -5.25 14.79 -4.05
C LEU A 58 -6.67 15.17 -3.63
N GLU A 59 -7.69 14.70 -4.35
CA GLU A 59 -9.11 14.97 -4.04
C GLU A 59 -9.49 14.55 -2.60
N THR A 60 -8.91 13.46 -2.06
CA THR A 60 -9.14 13.06 -0.65
C THR A 60 -8.62 14.06 0.38
N LEU A 61 -7.75 14.99 -0.02
CA LEU A 61 -7.22 16.06 0.84
C LEU A 61 -8.11 17.31 0.84
N GLY A 62 -9.28 17.25 0.21
CA GLY A 62 -10.28 18.32 0.21
C GLY A 62 -10.06 19.40 -0.85
N VAL A 63 -9.22 19.14 -1.85
CA VAL A 63 -9.08 20.04 -3.00
C VAL A 63 -10.15 19.77 -4.04
N GLN A 64 -10.49 20.79 -4.81
CA GLN A 64 -11.52 20.77 -5.84
C GLN A 64 -10.91 21.13 -7.20
N ASN A 65 -11.68 20.88 -8.27
CA ASN A 65 -11.31 21.28 -9.64
C ASN A 65 -9.90 20.82 -10.04
N VAL A 66 -9.58 19.56 -9.72
CA VAL A 66 -8.27 18.98 -10.05
C VAL A 66 -8.18 18.70 -11.55
N GLU A 67 -7.38 19.50 -12.24
CA GLU A 67 -7.11 19.41 -13.66
C GLU A 67 -5.70 18.85 -13.92
N ILE A 68 -5.59 17.99 -14.94
CA ILE A 68 -4.31 17.44 -15.41
C ILE A 68 -3.98 18.10 -16.75
N THR A 69 -2.93 18.92 -16.79
CA THR A 69 -2.64 19.78 -17.95
C THR A 69 -1.49 19.30 -18.82
N GLU A 70 -0.51 18.59 -18.27
CA GLU A 70 0.69 18.20 -19.02
C GLU A 70 1.09 16.75 -18.79
N ARG A 71 1.45 16.05 -19.87
CA ARG A 71 2.00 14.67 -19.88
C ARG A 71 3.19 14.59 -20.84
N GLN A 72 4.15 15.49 -20.72
CA GLN A 72 5.38 15.39 -21.52
C GLN A 72 6.34 14.41 -20.84
N GLY A 73 6.50 13.22 -21.44
CA GLY A 73 7.41 12.19 -20.95
C GLY A 73 7.02 11.69 -19.55
N GLN A 74 7.86 12.01 -18.55
CA GLN A 74 7.69 11.61 -17.15
C GLN A 74 7.06 12.70 -16.28
N LYS A 75 6.83 13.90 -16.81
CA LYS A 75 6.32 15.05 -16.04
C LYS A 75 4.80 15.17 -16.14
N VAL A 76 4.17 15.41 -14.99
CA VAL A 76 2.72 15.56 -14.84
C VAL A 76 2.40 16.76 -13.98
N THR A 77 1.61 17.69 -14.50
CA THR A 77 1.19 18.89 -13.78
C THR A 77 -0.27 18.77 -13.36
N PHE A 78 -0.52 18.97 -12.07
CA PHE A 78 -1.86 19.05 -11.48
C PHE A 78 -2.14 20.49 -11.06
N THR A 79 -3.26 21.03 -11.48
CA THR A 79 -3.78 22.31 -10.99
C THR A 79 -5.05 22.04 -10.22
N TYR A 80 -5.20 22.62 -9.02
CA TYR A 80 -6.38 22.42 -8.19
C TYR A 80 -6.69 23.65 -7.35
N GLU A 81 -7.92 23.73 -6.85
CA GLU A 81 -8.37 24.76 -5.91
C GLU A 81 -8.32 24.22 -4.49
N GLY A 82 -7.67 24.97 -3.60
CA GLY A 82 -7.55 24.63 -2.19
C GLY A 82 -6.14 24.84 -1.65
N ASN A 83 -6.01 24.70 -0.33
CA ASN A 83 -4.76 24.91 0.39
C ASN A 83 -4.40 23.65 1.18
N ILE A 84 -3.58 22.76 0.58
CA ILE A 84 -3.05 21.59 1.27
C ILE A 84 -1.80 22.01 2.04
N LYS A 85 -1.82 21.85 3.36
CA LYS A 85 -0.62 22.07 4.19
C LYS A 85 0.44 21.00 3.89
N ARG A 86 1.71 21.41 3.88
CA ARG A 86 2.84 20.51 3.57
C ARG A 86 2.85 19.22 4.42
N PRO A 87 2.66 19.24 5.76
CA PRO A 87 2.62 18.01 6.55
C PRO A 87 1.48 17.06 6.18
N THR A 88 0.30 17.61 5.83
CA THR A 88 -0.85 16.82 5.37
C THR A 88 -0.52 16.16 4.04
N PHE A 89 0.11 16.90 3.13
CA PHE A 89 0.58 16.37 1.86
C PHE A 89 1.59 15.24 2.08
N ASP A 90 2.67 15.50 2.82
CA ASP A 90 3.74 14.52 3.05
C ASP A 90 3.20 13.23 3.68
N LYS A 91 2.24 13.36 4.62
CA LYS A 91 1.59 12.22 5.24
C LYS A 91 0.67 11.44 4.30
N ALA A 92 -0.05 12.11 3.40
CA ALA A 92 -0.92 11.45 2.44
C ALA A 92 -0.13 10.69 1.37
N PHE A 93 1.06 11.18 1.02
CA PHE A 93 1.93 10.61 -0.01
C PHE A 93 3.09 9.77 0.54
N SER A 94 3.12 9.50 1.84
CA SER A 94 4.14 8.63 2.47
C SER A 94 3.96 7.15 2.17
N VAL A 95 2.76 6.75 1.73
CA VAL A 95 2.38 5.39 1.37
C VAL A 95 1.98 5.40 -0.11
N ALA A 96 2.64 4.58 -0.93
CA ALA A 96 2.34 4.49 -2.35
C ALA A 96 0.99 3.80 -2.58
N GLY A 97 0.67 2.78 -1.78
CA GLY A 97 -0.61 2.07 -1.85
C GLY A 97 -0.55 0.81 -2.72
N LYS A 98 0.64 0.22 -2.90
CA LYS A 98 0.84 -1.07 -3.58
C LYS A 98 0.38 -2.20 -2.65
N LEU A 99 -0.93 -2.42 -2.64
CA LEU A 99 -1.59 -3.49 -1.86
C LEU A 99 -1.54 -4.82 -2.61
N GLY A 100 -1.21 -5.91 -1.91
CA GLY A 100 -1.34 -7.27 -2.41
C GLY A 100 -1.67 -8.27 -1.30
N PHE A 101 -2.44 -9.31 -1.67
CA PHE A 101 -2.78 -10.43 -0.80
C PHE A 101 -2.10 -11.70 -1.31
N TYR A 102 -1.23 -12.27 -0.49
CA TYR A 102 -0.39 -13.39 -0.89
C TYR A 102 -0.61 -14.60 0.01
N GLU A 103 -0.67 -15.79 -0.59
CA GLU A 103 -0.53 -17.04 0.17
C GLU A 103 0.89 -17.12 0.75
N VAL A 104 1.00 -17.43 2.04
CA VAL A 104 2.31 -17.61 2.69
C VAL A 104 2.88 -19.00 2.39
N CYS A 105 4.16 -19.06 2.04
CA CYS A 105 4.90 -20.31 1.90
C CYS A 105 5.28 -20.84 3.28
N LEU A 106 4.64 -21.93 3.71
CA LEU A 106 4.87 -22.56 5.01
C LEU A 106 5.91 -23.69 4.99
N GLU A 107 6.56 -23.92 3.85
CA GLU A 107 7.48 -25.03 3.58
C GLU A 107 8.90 -24.77 4.12
N LYS A 108 8.98 -24.32 5.37
CA LYS A 108 10.17 -23.73 5.98
C LYS A 108 11.40 -24.63 5.88
N LYS A 109 11.28 -25.90 6.23
CA LYS A 109 12.39 -26.86 6.23
C LYS A 109 13.04 -26.95 4.85
N THR A 110 12.24 -27.24 3.83
CA THR A 110 12.71 -27.37 2.45
C THR A 110 13.27 -26.05 1.90
N LEU A 111 12.73 -24.92 2.35
CA LEU A 111 13.23 -23.61 1.94
C LEU A 111 14.58 -23.27 2.60
N ILE A 112 14.77 -23.61 3.87
CA ILE A 112 16.05 -23.47 4.56
C ILE A 112 17.13 -24.32 3.88
N GLU A 113 16.81 -25.57 3.53
CA GLU A 113 17.69 -26.45 2.75
C GLU A 113 18.07 -25.83 1.40
N TYR A 114 17.08 -25.34 0.65
CA TYR A 114 17.30 -24.66 -0.63
C TYR A 114 18.20 -23.42 -0.50
N LEU A 115 17.98 -22.58 0.50
CA LEU A 115 18.83 -21.41 0.73
C LEU A 115 20.27 -21.84 1.13
N GLY A 116 20.40 -22.92 1.89
CA GLY A 116 21.70 -23.51 2.25
C GLY A 116 22.49 -23.94 1.01
N ASP A 117 21.84 -24.60 0.06
CA ASP A 117 22.45 -25.02 -1.20
C ASP A 117 22.83 -23.81 -2.08
N LEU A 118 21.97 -22.79 -2.16
CA LEU A 118 22.29 -21.54 -2.85
C LEU A 118 23.55 -20.86 -2.27
N ARG A 119 23.70 -20.87 -0.94
CA ARG A 119 24.90 -20.32 -0.29
C ARG A 119 26.16 -21.11 -0.66
N LYS A 120 26.10 -22.44 -0.66
CA LYS A 120 27.25 -23.30 -1.03
C LYS A 120 27.72 -23.02 -2.46
N VAL A 121 26.79 -22.92 -3.41
CA VAL A 121 27.09 -22.59 -4.80
C VAL A 121 27.73 -21.19 -4.91
N ALA A 122 27.26 -20.21 -4.14
CA ALA A 122 27.87 -18.89 -4.11
C ALA A 122 29.27 -18.90 -3.49
N SER A 123 29.50 -19.64 -2.40
CA SER A 123 30.82 -19.73 -1.75
C SER A 123 31.84 -20.51 -2.57
N ASP A 124 31.44 -21.50 -3.36
CA ASP A 124 32.38 -22.25 -4.22
C ASP A 124 32.90 -21.41 -5.40
N SER A 125 32.22 -20.30 -5.72
CA SER A 125 32.65 -19.34 -6.76
C SER A 125 33.62 -18.27 -6.26
N ASP A 126 33.82 -18.17 -4.94
CA ASP A 126 34.67 -17.17 -4.30
C ASP A 126 35.67 -17.87 -3.34
N THR A 127 36.96 -17.87 -3.67
CA THR A 127 38.03 -18.64 -2.99
C THR A 127 38.34 -18.21 -1.53
N LEU A 128 37.37 -17.67 -0.78
CA LEU A 128 37.55 -17.14 0.58
C LEU A 128 36.40 -17.48 1.56
N ALA A 129 35.76 -18.64 1.46
CA ALA A 129 34.78 -19.05 2.47
C ALA A 129 34.87 -20.54 2.87
N LYS A 130 36.04 -20.98 3.36
CA LYS A 130 36.16 -22.23 4.11
C LYS A 130 36.07 -21.95 5.61
N THR A 131 34.85 -22.02 6.15
CA THR A 131 34.52 -22.49 7.52
C THR A 131 33.02 -22.30 7.73
N ALA A 132 32.24 -23.37 7.65
CA ALA A 132 30.86 -23.42 8.14
C ALA A 132 30.46 -24.88 8.31
N ASP A 133 30.67 -25.45 9.50
CA ASP A 133 30.33 -26.86 9.79
C ASP A 133 29.73 -27.04 11.20
N THR A 134 29.10 -26.01 11.78
CA THR A 134 28.34 -26.14 13.02
C THR A 134 26.89 -25.71 12.84
N LYS A 135 26.00 -26.40 13.56
CA LYS A 135 24.54 -26.24 13.54
C LYS A 135 24.06 -24.79 13.80
N GLU A 136 24.86 -23.99 14.50
CA GLU A 136 24.62 -22.55 14.74
C GLU A 136 24.75 -21.68 13.47
N ASP A 137 25.58 -22.06 12.49
CA ASP A 137 25.76 -21.29 11.24
C ASP A 137 24.63 -21.51 10.23
N VAL A 138 23.87 -22.60 10.38
CA VAL A 138 22.65 -22.88 9.58
C VAL A 138 21.49 -22.02 10.09
N ASP A 139 21.43 -21.75 11.39
CA ASP A 139 20.38 -20.95 12.05
C ASP A 139 20.50 -19.44 11.78
N ALA A 140 21.55 -18.97 11.08
CA ALA A 140 21.78 -17.54 10.75
C ALA A 140 22.08 -17.31 9.25
N LEU A 141 21.48 -18.11 8.37
CA LEU A 141 21.64 -17.93 6.93
C LEU A 141 21.09 -16.55 6.51
N TYR A 142 21.92 -15.74 5.86
CA TYR A 142 21.61 -14.33 5.54
C TYR A 142 21.27 -13.46 6.77
N GLY A 143 21.69 -13.87 7.98
CA GLY A 143 21.42 -13.16 9.23
C GLY A 143 20.00 -13.35 9.79
N ILE A 144 19.24 -14.32 9.27
CA ILE A 144 17.88 -14.64 9.71
C ILE A 144 17.94 -15.71 10.80
N THR A 145 17.32 -15.47 11.94
CA THR A 145 17.04 -16.52 12.94
C THR A 145 15.76 -17.23 12.57
N PHE A 146 15.84 -18.50 12.16
CA PHE A 146 14.67 -19.23 11.67
C PHE A 146 13.66 -19.59 12.76
N VAL A 147 12.38 -19.39 12.45
CA VAL A 147 11.28 -19.75 13.35
C VAL A 147 10.71 -21.09 12.91
N HIS A 148 10.92 -22.12 13.73
CA HIS A 148 10.54 -23.50 13.41
C HIS A 148 9.08 -23.86 13.76
N SER A 149 8.37 -22.97 14.47
CA SER A 149 6.97 -23.19 14.82
C SER A 149 6.05 -23.14 13.60
N ARG A 150 4.88 -23.79 13.70
CA ARG A 150 3.81 -23.64 12.70
C ARG A 150 3.29 -22.21 12.75
N GLY A 151 3.42 -21.49 11.64
CA GLY A 151 3.00 -20.09 11.52
C GLY A 151 3.65 -19.39 10.34
N PRO A 152 3.17 -18.18 10.00
CA PRO A 152 3.54 -17.48 8.77
C PRO A 152 4.95 -16.87 8.79
N ILE A 153 5.50 -16.62 9.98
CA ILE A 153 6.82 -16.01 10.15
C ILE A 153 7.87 -17.06 9.83
N PHE A 154 8.65 -16.84 8.77
CA PHE A 154 9.75 -17.71 8.34
C PHE A 154 10.95 -17.60 9.29
N GLY A 155 11.25 -16.39 9.73
CA GLY A 155 12.33 -16.10 10.67
C GLY A 155 12.24 -14.67 11.18
N VAL A 156 13.18 -14.31 12.04
CA VAL A 156 13.32 -12.95 12.58
C VAL A 156 14.71 -12.43 12.24
N ILE A 157 14.81 -11.17 11.87
CA ILE A 157 16.08 -10.52 11.55
C ILE A 157 16.23 -9.19 12.30
N PRO A 158 17.30 -9.00 13.08
CA PRO A 158 17.64 -7.70 13.67
C PRO A 158 17.95 -6.66 12.60
N GLU A 159 17.65 -5.38 12.86
CA GLU A 159 17.87 -4.27 11.92
C GLU A 159 19.30 -4.21 11.39
N GLU A 160 20.30 -4.42 12.26
CA GLU A 160 21.72 -4.42 11.91
C GLU A 160 22.08 -5.49 10.86
N ASN A 161 21.27 -6.54 10.75
CA ASN A 161 21.47 -7.64 9.81
C ASN A 161 20.69 -7.48 8.50
N ILE A 162 19.82 -6.47 8.32
CA ILE A 162 19.03 -6.29 7.08
C ILE A 162 19.90 -6.28 5.82
N LYS A 163 21.12 -5.72 5.89
CA LYS A 163 22.03 -5.69 4.74
C LYS A 163 22.37 -7.09 4.22
N LYS A 164 22.37 -8.11 5.09
CA LYS A 164 22.68 -9.51 4.74
C LYS A 164 21.55 -10.17 3.95
N ILE A 165 20.28 -9.87 4.25
CA ILE A 165 19.11 -10.42 3.52
C ILE A 165 18.76 -9.62 2.25
N ARG A 166 19.31 -8.41 2.09
CA ARG A 166 19.02 -7.52 0.95
C ARG A 166 19.05 -8.21 -0.42
N PRO A 167 20.02 -9.08 -0.76
CA PRO A 167 20.02 -9.78 -2.05
C PRO A 167 18.76 -10.63 -2.27
N LEU A 168 18.20 -11.24 -1.22
CA LEU A 168 16.96 -12.01 -1.31
C LEU A 168 15.73 -11.11 -1.47
N LEU A 169 15.72 -9.94 -0.82
CA LEU A 169 14.64 -8.96 -0.94
C LEU A 169 14.63 -8.30 -2.34
N GLU A 170 15.81 -7.96 -2.86
CA GLU A 170 15.98 -7.27 -4.15
C GLU A 170 15.85 -8.21 -5.35
N LYS A 171 16.13 -9.52 -5.17
CA LYS A 171 15.91 -10.54 -6.21
C LYS A 171 14.45 -10.59 -6.67
N GLY A 172 13.50 -10.16 -5.84
CA GLY A 172 12.07 -10.23 -6.13
C GLY A 172 11.59 -11.67 -6.25
N ALA A 173 10.64 -11.92 -7.16
CA ALA A 173 10.10 -13.25 -7.37
C ALA A 173 11.09 -14.19 -8.05
N PHE A 174 11.27 -15.39 -7.51
CA PHE A 174 12.08 -16.43 -8.13
C PHE A 174 11.41 -17.79 -8.02
N TYR A 175 11.73 -18.68 -8.96
CA TYR A 175 11.12 -19.99 -9.04
C TYR A 175 11.64 -20.92 -7.93
N TYR A 176 10.72 -21.51 -7.17
CA TYR A 176 11.00 -22.50 -6.14
C TYR A 176 10.58 -23.89 -6.62
N ALA A 177 11.57 -24.67 -7.08
CA ALA A 177 11.36 -25.93 -7.78
C ALA A 177 10.58 -26.97 -6.96
N ALA A 178 10.83 -27.05 -5.64
CA ALA A 178 10.17 -28.03 -4.77
C ALA A 178 8.64 -27.85 -4.75
N GLN A 179 8.16 -26.61 -4.86
CA GLN A 179 6.73 -26.28 -4.88
C GLN A 179 6.19 -25.94 -6.27
N LYS A 180 7.05 -25.91 -7.28
CA LYS A 180 6.73 -25.49 -8.65
C LYS A 180 6.02 -24.12 -8.73
N LYS A 181 6.28 -23.24 -7.77
CA LYS A 181 5.69 -21.89 -7.65
C LYS A 181 6.80 -20.84 -7.61
N HIS A 182 6.49 -19.58 -7.90
CA HIS A 182 7.41 -18.49 -7.58
C HIS A 182 7.19 -18.05 -6.14
N ILE A 183 8.28 -17.64 -5.47
CA ILE A 183 8.26 -17.11 -4.12
C ILE A 183 9.00 -15.78 -4.06
N GLN A 184 8.68 -14.99 -3.05
CA GLN A 184 9.36 -13.75 -2.73
C GLN A 184 9.55 -13.60 -1.22
N PHE A 185 10.72 -13.08 -0.81
CA PHE A 185 10.97 -12.69 0.58
C PHE A 185 10.45 -11.28 0.82
N LEU A 186 9.78 -11.10 1.96
CA LEU A 186 9.26 -9.81 2.40
C LEU A 186 9.56 -9.63 3.89
N LEU A 187 9.66 -8.38 4.32
CA LEU A 187 9.79 -8.01 5.72
C LEU A 187 8.44 -7.56 6.27
N GLY A 188 8.19 -7.87 7.54
CA GLY A 188 7.12 -7.27 8.32
C GLY A 188 7.46 -5.85 8.79
N LYS A 189 6.58 -5.28 9.61
CA LYS A 189 6.90 -4.05 10.35
C LYS A 189 8.03 -4.31 11.36
N LYS A 190 8.86 -3.29 11.59
CA LYS A 190 9.84 -3.29 12.67
C LYS A 190 9.10 -3.35 14.01
N ASP A 191 9.52 -4.27 14.88
CA ASP A 191 9.01 -4.35 16.24
C ASP A 191 9.68 -3.32 17.17
N THR A 192 9.22 -3.24 18.43
CA THR A 192 9.77 -2.32 19.43
C THR A 192 11.19 -2.67 19.88
N LYS A 193 11.66 -3.89 19.58
CA LYS A 193 13.01 -4.39 19.90
C LYS A 193 13.99 -4.20 18.74
N GLY A 194 13.55 -3.66 17.61
CA GLY A 194 14.38 -3.43 16.44
C GLY A 194 14.52 -4.62 15.50
N ASN A 195 13.65 -5.62 15.61
CA ASN A 195 13.63 -6.78 14.73
C ASN A 195 12.55 -6.64 13.65
N TYR A 196 12.73 -7.40 12.57
CA TYR A 196 11.76 -7.59 11.51
C TYR A 196 11.39 -9.06 11.41
N ASP A 197 10.10 -9.35 11.32
CA ASP A 197 9.66 -10.65 10.87
C ASP A 197 9.99 -10.81 9.38
N VAL A 198 10.48 -11.98 9.01
CA VAL A 198 10.70 -12.38 7.62
C VAL A 198 9.57 -13.29 7.19
N TYR A 199 8.99 -12.99 6.04
CA TYR A 199 7.93 -13.78 5.41
C TYR A 199 8.41 -14.27 4.04
N VAL A 200 7.85 -15.40 3.63
CA VAL A 200 8.02 -15.93 2.27
C VAL A 200 6.64 -16.15 1.71
N VAL A 201 6.36 -15.55 0.56
CA VAL A 201 5.03 -15.56 -0.05
C VAL A 201 5.08 -16.15 -1.44
N TYR A 202 4.00 -16.81 -1.86
CA TYR A 202 3.84 -17.28 -3.24
C TYR A 202 3.40 -16.14 -4.16
N THR A 203 4.01 -16.07 -5.34
CA THR A 203 3.77 -15.02 -6.33
C THR A 203 3.65 -15.61 -7.75
N ASP A 204 3.24 -14.77 -8.70
CA ASP A 204 3.48 -15.07 -10.12
C ASP A 204 4.95 -14.85 -10.49
N LYS A 205 5.31 -15.15 -11.75
CA LYS A 205 6.68 -14.95 -12.26
C LYS A 205 7.18 -13.49 -12.21
N ASN A 206 6.28 -12.53 -12.04
CA ASN A 206 6.57 -11.10 -11.97
C ASN A 206 6.46 -10.53 -10.55
N GLY A 207 6.24 -11.37 -9.53
CA GLY A 207 6.06 -10.92 -8.14
C GLY A 207 4.68 -10.35 -7.84
N LYS A 208 3.67 -10.62 -8.66
CA LYS A 208 2.29 -10.20 -8.40
C LYS A 208 1.56 -11.20 -7.51
N SER A 209 0.70 -10.66 -6.64
CA SER A 209 -0.25 -11.42 -5.83
C SER A 209 -1.41 -11.95 -6.66
N ALA A 210 -2.13 -12.93 -6.11
CA ALA A 210 -3.40 -13.39 -6.67
C ALA A 210 -4.48 -12.29 -6.66
N LEU A 211 -4.40 -11.38 -5.70
CA LEU A 211 -5.32 -10.24 -5.55
C LEU A 211 -4.53 -8.99 -5.15
N ASP A 212 -4.82 -7.85 -5.76
CA ASP A 212 -4.13 -6.58 -5.51
C ASP A 212 -5.12 -5.42 -5.27
N GLY A 213 -4.58 -4.23 -5.00
CA GLY A 213 -5.38 -3.03 -4.75
C GLY A 213 -6.30 -2.58 -5.89
N SER A 214 -6.15 -3.10 -7.12
CA SER A 214 -7.01 -2.70 -8.25
C SER A 214 -8.44 -3.24 -8.16
N TYR A 215 -8.67 -4.24 -7.31
CA TYR A 215 -9.98 -4.81 -7.03
C TYR A 215 -10.70 -4.15 -5.85
N VAL A 216 -10.07 -3.18 -5.19
CA VAL A 216 -10.65 -2.50 -4.02
C VAL A 216 -11.63 -1.42 -4.48
N GLU A 217 -12.85 -1.50 -3.95
CA GLU A 217 -13.90 -0.51 -4.16
C GLU A 217 -13.93 0.53 -3.03
N ALA A 218 -13.75 0.07 -1.78
CA ALA A 218 -13.68 0.95 -0.62
C ALA A 218 -12.67 0.45 0.42
N ALA A 219 -12.09 1.40 1.15
CA ALA A 219 -11.29 1.12 2.34
C ALA A 219 -11.57 2.17 3.41
N ALA A 220 -11.67 1.74 4.66
CA ALA A 220 -12.00 2.59 5.81
C ALA A 220 -11.18 2.20 7.04
N ALA A 221 -10.78 3.22 7.81
CA ALA A 221 -10.19 3.03 9.12
C ALA A 221 -11.30 2.87 10.16
N GLU A 222 -11.25 1.80 10.94
CA GLU A 222 -12.25 1.52 11.97
C GLU A 222 -11.56 1.17 13.29
N LYS A 223 -12.22 1.48 14.41
CA LYS A 223 -11.74 1.01 15.72
C LYS A 223 -11.91 -0.51 15.77
N SER A 224 -10.85 -1.22 16.13
CA SER A 224 -10.89 -2.67 16.25
C SER A 224 -11.89 -3.10 17.32
N ARG A 225 -12.57 -4.23 17.06
CA ARG A 225 -13.47 -4.87 18.03
C ARG A 225 -12.74 -5.85 18.95
N TYR A 226 -11.51 -6.20 18.63
CA TYR A 226 -10.75 -7.28 19.27
C TYR A 226 -9.61 -6.80 20.16
N PHE A 227 -9.11 -5.58 19.92
CA PHE A 227 -8.00 -4.98 20.66
C PHE A 227 -8.19 -3.45 20.71
N ASP A 228 -7.48 -2.78 21.62
CA ASP A 228 -7.51 -1.32 21.68
C ASP A 228 -6.56 -0.74 20.63
N GLY A 229 -7.12 -0.46 19.45
CA GLY A 229 -6.39 0.06 18.30
C GLY A 229 -7.32 0.22 17.11
N TYR A 230 -6.77 0.50 15.94
CA TYR A 230 -7.51 0.64 14.68
C TYR A 230 -7.12 -0.44 13.68
N SER A 231 -8.06 -0.84 12.83
CA SER A 231 -7.82 -1.69 11.67
C SER A 231 -8.26 -0.99 10.39
N VAL A 232 -7.89 -1.56 9.24
CA VAL A 232 -8.36 -1.08 7.94
C VAL A 232 -9.27 -2.12 7.31
N ASN A 233 -10.55 -1.80 7.20
CA ASN A 233 -11.52 -2.61 6.49
C ASN A 233 -11.47 -2.30 4.99
N ILE A 234 -11.54 -3.36 4.19
CA ILE A 234 -11.49 -3.30 2.73
C ILE A 234 -12.73 -3.99 2.18
N GLN A 235 -13.40 -3.32 1.25
CA GLN A 235 -14.45 -3.87 0.43
C GLN A 235 -13.94 -3.96 -1.01
N MET A 236 -13.97 -5.16 -1.56
CA MET A 236 -13.62 -5.45 -2.94
C MET A 236 -14.86 -5.37 -3.82
N ASN A 237 -14.62 -5.12 -5.11
CA ASN A 237 -15.64 -5.27 -6.16
C ASN A 237 -16.01 -6.75 -6.38
N GLU A 238 -16.98 -7.01 -7.25
CA GLU A 238 -17.51 -8.36 -7.50
C GLU A 238 -16.43 -9.35 -7.99
N GLU A 239 -15.53 -8.92 -8.87
CA GLU A 239 -14.45 -9.77 -9.38
C GLU A 239 -13.44 -10.09 -8.26
N GLY A 240 -13.03 -9.08 -7.50
CA GLY A 240 -12.16 -9.25 -6.34
C GLY A 240 -12.76 -10.16 -5.28
N ALA A 241 -14.07 -10.05 -5.02
CA ALA A 241 -14.78 -10.93 -4.09
C ALA A 241 -14.73 -12.40 -4.51
N LYS A 242 -14.81 -12.70 -5.82
CA LYS A 242 -14.69 -14.07 -6.35
C LYS A 242 -13.26 -14.60 -6.20
N ILE A 243 -12.25 -13.79 -6.51
CA ILE A 243 -10.84 -14.15 -6.35
C ILE A 243 -10.52 -14.38 -4.86
N TRP A 244 -10.98 -13.48 -3.99
CA TRP A 244 -10.81 -13.55 -2.55
C TRP A 244 -11.45 -14.81 -1.95
N GLY A 245 -12.67 -15.14 -2.35
CA GLY A 245 -13.35 -16.36 -1.92
C GLY A 245 -12.59 -17.63 -2.30
N LYS A 246 -12.02 -17.68 -3.52
CA LYS A 246 -11.17 -18.80 -3.96
C LYS A 246 -9.88 -18.89 -3.16
N LEU A 247 -9.18 -17.77 -2.96
CA LEU A 247 -7.93 -17.73 -2.22
C LEU A 247 -8.14 -18.15 -0.76
N THR A 248 -9.13 -17.57 -0.08
CA THR A 248 -9.44 -17.90 1.32
C THR A 248 -9.92 -19.34 1.48
N GLY A 249 -10.72 -19.86 0.54
CA GLY A 249 -11.12 -21.27 0.52
C GLY A 249 -9.93 -22.22 0.42
N HIS A 250 -9.03 -21.96 -0.54
CA HIS A 250 -7.81 -22.75 -0.69
C HIS A 250 -6.93 -22.71 0.56
N VAL A 251 -6.70 -21.52 1.11
CA VAL A 251 -5.85 -21.34 2.29
C VAL A 251 -6.46 -21.98 3.54
N TYR A 252 -7.78 -21.99 3.67
CA TYR A 252 -8.47 -22.70 4.74
C TYR A 252 -8.22 -24.22 4.68
N GLU A 253 -8.36 -24.81 3.48
CA GLU A 253 -8.14 -26.25 3.27
C GLU A 253 -6.70 -26.66 3.57
N THR A 254 -5.73 -25.82 3.21
CA THR A 254 -4.30 -26.06 3.49
C THR A 254 -3.87 -25.63 4.88
N ARG A 255 -4.77 -25.06 5.69
CA ARG A 255 -4.50 -24.48 7.02
C ARG A 255 -3.36 -23.45 6.98
N GLY A 256 -3.33 -22.65 5.92
CA GLY A 256 -2.30 -21.66 5.65
C GLY A 256 -2.62 -20.26 6.18
N ASN A 257 -1.85 -19.29 5.69
CA ASN A 257 -1.98 -17.87 6.02
C ASN A 257 -2.04 -17.02 4.75
N ILE A 258 -2.73 -15.89 4.83
CA ILE A 258 -2.72 -14.87 3.77
C ILE A 258 -2.00 -13.64 4.31
N ALA A 259 -0.84 -13.32 3.73
CA ALA A 259 -0.13 -12.08 4.00
C ALA A 259 -0.82 -10.91 3.30
N VAL A 260 -1.15 -9.87 4.05
CA VAL A 260 -1.56 -8.57 3.52
C VAL A 260 -0.34 -7.66 3.47
N VAL A 261 0.05 -7.31 2.25
CA VAL A 261 1.29 -6.59 1.97
C VAL A 261 0.96 -5.23 1.40
N LEU A 262 1.57 -4.19 1.94
CA LEU A 262 1.48 -2.83 1.42
C LEU A 262 2.88 -2.27 1.23
N ASP A 263 3.19 -1.80 0.02
CA ASP A 263 4.49 -1.23 -0.34
C ASP A 263 5.67 -2.17 -0.02
N ASN A 264 5.45 -3.47 -0.26
CA ASN A 264 6.38 -4.59 0.02
C ASN A 264 6.66 -4.85 1.51
N ILE A 265 5.84 -4.28 2.42
CA ILE A 265 5.88 -4.56 3.86
C ILE A 265 4.67 -5.44 4.21
N VAL A 266 4.90 -6.54 4.92
CA VAL A 266 3.84 -7.40 5.47
C VAL A 266 3.26 -6.71 6.71
N TYR A 267 1.98 -6.37 6.67
CA TYR A 267 1.28 -5.76 7.80
C TYR A 267 0.64 -6.81 8.70
N SER A 268 0.09 -7.86 8.10
CA SER A 268 -0.50 -8.99 8.81
C SER A 268 -0.45 -10.25 7.95
N ALA A 269 -0.47 -11.41 8.60
CA ALA A 269 -0.56 -12.69 7.93
C ALA A 269 -1.48 -13.66 8.69
N PRO A 270 -2.77 -13.31 8.90
CA PRO A 270 -3.67 -14.16 9.66
C PRO A 270 -3.91 -15.51 8.96
N GLY A 271 -4.24 -16.52 9.77
CA GLY A 271 -4.76 -17.78 9.25
C GLY A 271 -6.22 -17.61 8.83
N VAL A 272 -6.65 -18.36 7.83
CA VAL A 272 -8.08 -18.43 7.46
C VAL A 272 -8.72 -19.53 8.29
N VAL A 273 -9.71 -19.19 9.12
CA VAL A 273 -10.32 -20.14 10.08
C VAL A 273 -11.79 -20.46 9.83
N SER A 274 -12.46 -19.69 8.96
CA SER A 274 -13.91 -19.78 8.74
C SER A 274 -14.31 -20.30 7.36
N GLY A 275 -13.37 -20.89 6.60
CA GLY A 275 -13.59 -21.27 5.21
C GLY A 275 -13.48 -20.11 4.21
N ALA A 276 -14.05 -20.32 3.02
CA ALA A 276 -14.08 -19.31 1.97
C ALA A 276 -14.86 -18.06 2.41
N ILE A 277 -14.26 -16.89 2.27
CA ILE A 277 -14.88 -15.60 2.60
C ILE A 277 -15.50 -15.03 1.33
N THR A 278 -16.78 -15.31 1.13
CA THR A 278 -17.57 -14.80 0.01
C THR A 278 -18.12 -13.41 0.34
N GLY A 279 -17.97 -12.45 -0.57
CA GLY A 279 -18.47 -11.06 -0.38
C GLY A 279 -17.38 -9.97 -0.35
N GLY A 280 -16.11 -10.34 -0.54
CA GLY A 280 -15.04 -9.39 -0.82
C GLY A 280 -14.64 -8.50 0.36
N ARG A 281 -14.91 -8.93 1.60
CA ARG A 281 -14.48 -8.23 2.81
C ARG A 281 -13.13 -8.76 3.28
N ALA A 282 -12.21 -7.85 3.56
CA ALA A 282 -10.93 -8.14 4.20
C ALA A 282 -10.63 -7.09 5.27
N GLU A 283 -9.88 -7.49 6.29
CA GLU A 283 -9.42 -6.61 7.36
C GLU A 283 -7.89 -6.64 7.43
N ILE A 284 -7.25 -5.49 7.33
CA ILE A 284 -5.83 -5.34 7.68
C ILE A 284 -5.77 -5.08 9.18
N GLN A 285 -5.47 -6.14 9.92
CA GLN A 285 -5.17 -6.03 11.34
C GLN A 285 -3.75 -5.50 11.54
N GLY A 286 -3.60 -4.65 12.53
CA GLY A 286 -2.35 -4.10 12.98
C GLY A 286 -2.71 -3.14 14.10
N ASP A 287 -1.92 -3.06 15.15
CA ASP A 287 -2.16 -2.13 16.25
C ASP A 287 -1.88 -0.69 15.78
N PHE A 288 -2.74 -0.16 14.91
CA PHE A 288 -2.58 1.14 14.31
C PHE A 288 -3.18 2.22 15.20
N THR A 289 -2.53 3.37 15.21
CA THR A 289 -3.21 4.61 15.59
C THR A 289 -4.32 4.94 14.59
N LYS A 290 -5.30 5.74 15.01
CA LYS A 290 -6.37 6.24 14.14
C LYS A 290 -5.80 6.90 12.88
N GLU A 291 -4.76 7.69 13.10
CA GLU A 291 -4.04 8.45 12.11
C GLU A 291 -3.36 7.56 11.07
N GLU A 292 -2.66 6.51 11.50
CA GLU A 292 -2.01 5.55 10.61
C GLU A 292 -3.06 4.78 9.80
N ALA A 293 -4.11 4.27 10.45
CA ALA A 293 -5.18 3.55 9.76
C ALA A 293 -5.86 4.44 8.70
N ALA A 294 -6.08 5.72 8.99
CA ALA A 294 -6.68 6.67 8.04
C ALA A 294 -5.79 6.92 6.81
N VAL A 295 -4.46 7.01 7.00
CA VAL A 295 -3.50 7.13 5.90
C VAL A 295 -3.50 5.87 5.05
N LEU A 296 -3.43 4.70 5.67
CA LEU A 296 -3.46 3.41 4.98
C LEU A 296 -4.74 3.23 4.17
N ALA A 297 -5.91 3.47 4.79
CA ALA A 297 -7.20 3.37 4.13
C ALA A 297 -7.31 4.33 2.93
N THR A 298 -6.81 5.56 3.08
CA THR A 298 -6.79 6.55 2.00
C THR A 298 -5.88 6.11 0.87
N ALA A 299 -4.67 5.60 1.18
CA ALA A 299 -3.73 5.09 0.19
C ALA A 299 -4.31 3.89 -0.57
N ILE A 300 -4.91 2.94 0.12
CA ILE A 300 -5.54 1.77 -0.49
C ILE A 300 -6.69 2.18 -1.41
N ARG A 301 -7.60 3.05 -0.93
CA ARG A 301 -8.78 3.50 -1.69
C ARG A 301 -8.43 4.29 -2.95
N SER A 302 -7.36 5.09 -2.90
CA SER A 302 -6.90 5.85 -4.07
C SER A 302 -6.02 5.02 -5.01
N GLY A 303 -5.53 3.86 -4.56
CA GLY A 303 -4.76 2.91 -5.36
C GLY A 303 -3.26 3.24 -5.45
N ASN A 304 -2.47 2.31 -5.98
CA ASN A 304 -1.03 2.48 -6.08
C ASN A 304 -0.63 3.70 -6.94
N ILE A 305 0.24 4.55 -6.41
CA ILE A 305 0.89 5.63 -7.17
C ILE A 305 2.34 5.25 -7.47
N PRO A 306 2.85 5.57 -8.68
CA PRO A 306 4.23 5.27 -9.02
C PRO A 306 5.20 6.15 -8.24
N LYS A 307 6.46 5.74 -8.14
CA LYS A 307 7.49 6.57 -7.53
C LYS A 307 7.62 7.89 -8.28
N MET A 308 7.51 9.01 -7.56
CA MET A 308 7.51 10.35 -8.14
C MET A 308 8.25 11.35 -7.27
N GLU A 309 8.72 12.43 -7.89
CA GLU A 309 9.35 13.57 -7.22
C GLU A 309 8.57 14.85 -7.49
N ILE A 310 8.47 15.73 -6.49
CA ILE A 310 7.86 17.06 -6.66
C ILE A 310 8.90 17.98 -7.27
N ILE A 311 8.61 18.50 -8.46
CA ILE A 311 9.50 19.40 -9.18
C ILE A 311 9.24 20.85 -8.79
N SER A 312 7.98 21.25 -8.71
CA SER A 312 7.61 22.61 -8.32
C SER A 312 6.22 22.66 -7.71
N VAL A 313 6.02 23.63 -6.83
CA VAL A 313 4.73 24.00 -6.24
C VAL A 313 4.57 25.51 -6.42
N THR A 314 3.46 25.94 -7.01
CA THR A 314 3.18 27.37 -7.24
C THR A 314 1.76 27.69 -6.82
N THR A 315 1.60 28.61 -5.87
CA THR A 315 0.30 29.19 -5.52
C THR A 315 -0.02 30.32 -6.50
N LEU A 316 -1.05 30.13 -7.29
CA LEU A 316 -1.58 31.11 -8.23
C LEU A 316 -2.46 32.09 -7.48
N LYS A 317 -2.15 33.38 -7.60
CA LYS A 317 -2.96 34.44 -7.00
C LYS A 317 -4.32 34.49 -7.69
N PRO A 318 -5.44 34.54 -6.95
CA PRO A 318 -6.73 34.81 -7.57
C PRO A 318 -6.68 36.21 -8.18
N TYR A 319 -6.95 36.30 -9.50
CA TYR A 319 -7.10 37.57 -10.22
C TYR A 319 -8.24 38.40 -9.66
#